data_AF-A0A0X8XUH9-F1
#
_entry.id   AF-A0A0X8XUH9-F1
#
_cell.length_a   1.000
_cell.length_b   1.000
_cell.length_c   1.000
_cell.angle_alpha   90.00
_cell.angle_beta   90.00
_cell.angle_gamma   90.00
#
_symmetry.space_group_name_H-M   'P 1'
#
loop_
_entity.id
_entity.type
_entity.pdbx_description
1 polymer ?
#
loop_
_entity_poly.entity_id
_entity_poly.type
_entity_poly.pdbx_seq_one_letter_code
_entity_poly.pdbx_strand_id
1 'polypeptide(L)'
;MSFRTTTDVMHATAGKVDTVNDQVQAELNRLQGTVDSVQGVWRGEAQASFGNLMVRWNDSARELRAALTSIAENIRGNARSFQQVEDDNVAAFR
;
A
#
# COMPACT_ATOMS: atom_id res chain seq x y z
N MET A 1 -30.04 7.96 -0.95
CA MET A 1 -29.27 7.36 0.17
C MET A 1 -28.24 6.31 -0.25
N SER A 2 -28.31 5.70 -1.44
CA SER A 2 -27.35 4.64 -1.84
C SER A 2 -25.93 5.17 -2.12
N PHE A 3 -25.79 6.25 -2.89
CA PHE A 3 -24.47 6.74 -3.34
C PHE A 3 -23.60 7.37 -2.24
N ARG A 4 -24.17 8.16 -1.33
CA ARG A 4 -23.44 8.73 -0.18
C ARG A 4 -22.82 7.64 0.72
N THR A 5 -23.59 6.59 1.00
CA THR A 5 -23.11 5.40 1.72
C THR A 5 -21.96 4.72 0.97
N THR A 6 -22.05 4.61 -0.37
CA THR A 6 -20.98 4.06 -1.19
C THR A 6 -19.70 4.90 -1.11
N THR A 7 -19.78 6.22 -1.19
CA THR A 7 -18.63 7.13 -1.05
C THR A 7 -17.95 6.97 0.31
N ASP A 8 -18.74 6.90 1.40
CA ASP A 8 -18.21 6.67 2.75
C ASP A 8 -17.48 5.32 2.88
N VAL A 9 -18.05 4.25 2.30
CA VAL A 9 -17.41 2.93 2.26
C VAL A 9 -16.09 2.97 1.48
N MET A 10 -16.03 3.73 0.39
CA MET A 10 -14.80 3.88 -0.41
C MET A 10 -13.73 4.62 0.38
N HIS A 11 -14.06 5.71 1.06
CA HIS A 11 -13.11 6.42 1.93
C HIS A 11 -12.58 5.53 3.06
N ALA A 12 -13.47 4.79 3.73
CA ALA A 12 -13.08 3.84 4.77
C ALA A 12 -12.18 2.73 4.21
N THR A 13 -12.44 2.25 2.99
CA THR A 13 -11.63 1.22 2.34
C THR A 13 -10.24 1.75 1.98
N ALA A 14 -10.13 2.97 1.44
CA ALA A 14 -8.83 3.60 1.18
C ALA A 14 -8.00 3.71 2.47
N GLY A 15 -8.60 4.15 3.58
CA GLY A 15 -7.91 4.23 4.87
C GLY A 15 -7.45 2.87 5.41
N LYS A 16 -8.21 1.79 5.15
CA LYS A 16 -7.77 0.42 5.47
C LYS A 16 -6.54 0.02 4.63
N VAL A 17 -6.52 0.37 3.34
CA VAL A 17 -5.37 0.09 2.47
C VAL A 17 -4.13 0.83 2.96
N ASP A 18 -4.26 2.09 3.38
CA ASP A 18 -3.14 2.85 3.98
C ASP A 18 -2.62 2.15 5.24
N THR A 19 -3.53 1.73 6.13
CA THR A 19 -3.16 1.02 7.36
C THR A 19 -2.41 -0.28 7.06
N VAL A 20 -2.86 -1.05 6.06
CA VAL A 20 -2.17 -2.27 5.63
C VAL A 20 -0.81 -1.95 5.04
N ASN A 21 -0.68 -0.88 4.26
CA ASN A 21 0.59 -0.44 3.71
C ASN A 21 1.61 -0.09 4.82
N ASP A 22 1.17 0.61 5.88
CA ASP A 22 2.01 0.93 7.03
C ASP A 22 2.45 -0.32 7.79
N GLN A 23 1.54 -1.28 7.97
CA GLN A 23 1.85 -2.57 8.60
C GLN A 23 2.86 -3.37 7.78
N VAL A 24 2.69 -3.42 6.45
CA VAL A 24 3.65 -4.05 5.53
C VAL A 24 5.02 -3.39 5.67
N GLN A 25 5.10 -2.06 5.68
CA GLN A 25 6.36 -1.35 5.85
C GLN A 25 7.05 -1.68 7.18
N ALA A 26 6.28 -1.73 8.28
CA ALA A 26 6.81 -2.13 9.58
C ALA A 26 7.37 -3.56 9.58
N GLU A 27 6.68 -4.49 8.92
CA GLU A 27 7.14 -5.89 8.79
C GLU A 27 8.40 -6.01 7.95
N LEU A 28 8.46 -5.30 6.81
CA LEU A 28 9.62 -5.26 5.93
C LEU A 28 10.86 -4.74 6.68
N ASN A 29 10.71 -3.68 7.47
CA ASN A 29 11.79 -3.13 8.30
C ASN A 29 12.24 -4.11 9.39
N ARG A 30 11.30 -4.82 10.02
CA ARG A 30 11.63 -5.86 11.01
C ARG A 30 12.42 -7.01 10.38
N LEU A 31 12.01 -7.47 9.20
CA LEU A 31 12.72 -8.52 8.49
C LEU A 31 14.13 -8.06 8.13
N GLN A 32 14.28 -6.83 7.62
CA GLN A 32 15.59 -6.27 7.30
C GLN A 32 16.52 -6.25 8.53
N GLY A 33 16.03 -5.80 9.69
CA GLY A 33 16.83 -5.82 10.93
C GLY A 33 17.22 -7.24 11.37
N THR A 34 16.33 -8.22 11.19
CA THR A 34 16.63 -9.64 11.46
C THR A 34 17.74 -10.13 10.54
N VAL A 35 17.64 -9.79 9.27
CA VAL A 35 18.60 -10.17 8.24
C VAL A 35 19.98 -9.55 8.49
N ASP A 36 20.04 -8.26 8.85
CA ASP A 36 21.29 -7.58 9.21
C ASP A 36 21.95 -8.21 10.44
N SER A 37 21.16 -8.70 11.41
CA SER A 37 21.69 -9.36 12.62
C SER A 37 22.37 -10.70 12.33
N VAL A 38 21.90 -11.44 11.33
CA VAL A 38 22.46 -12.74 10.94
C VAL A 38 23.51 -12.64 9.84
N GLN A 39 23.66 -11.46 9.21
CA GLN A 39 24.67 -11.20 8.17
C GLN A 39 26.10 -11.52 8.62
N GLY A 40 26.40 -11.34 9.91
CA GLY A 40 27.70 -11.70 10.49
C GLY A 40 28.03 -13.20 10.40
N VAL A 41 27.01 -14.06 10.44
CA VAL A 41 27.14 -15.52 10.33
C VAL A 41 27.36 -15.97 8.88
N TRP A 42 26.91 -15.16 7.91
CA TRP A 42 26.93 -15.53 6.49
C TRP A 42 28.16 -14.99 5.73
N ARG A 43 29.07 -14.30 6.43
CA ARG A 43 30.39 -13.89 5.90
C ARG A 43 31.29 -15.11 5.69
N GLY A 44 31.60 -15.45 4.43
CA GLY A 44 32.51 -16.55 4.08
C GLY A 44 32.11 -17.30 2.81
N GLU A 45 31.04 -18.08 2.84
CA GLU A 45 30.67 -18.99 1.73
C GLU A 45 29.44 -18.55 0.91
N ALA A 46 28.52 -17.74 1.45
CA ALA A 46 27.22 -17.46 0.83
C ALA A 46 26.95 -15.98 0.48
N GLN A 47 27.98 -15.14 0.55
CA GLN A 47 27.85 -13.68 0.50
C GLN A 47 27.17 -13.16 -0.79
N ALA A 48 27.46 -13.75 -1.95
CA ALA A 48 26.89 -13.34 -3.22
C ALA A 48 25.39 -13.69 -3.34
N SER A 49 25.01 -14.92 -2.99
CA SER A 49 23.62 -15.39 -3.02
C SER A 49 22.74 -14.58 -2.07
N PHE A 50 23.28 -14.22 -0.90
CA PHE A 50 22.60 -13.35 0.05
C PHE A 50 22.44 -11.92 -0.45
N GLY A 51 23.49 -11.33 -1.02
CA GLY A 51 23.40 -10.00 -1.64
C GLY A 51 22.31 -9.95 -2.71
N ASN A 52 22.25 -10.96 -3.57
CA ASN A 52 21.21 -11.07 -4.60
C ASN A 52 19.80 -11.24 -3.99
N LEU A 53 19.66 -12.03 -2.92
CA LEU A 53 18.40 -12.17 -2.20
C LEU A 53 17.93 -10.82 -1.64
N MET A 54 18.84 -10.05 -1.04
CA MET A 54 18.53 -8.74 -0.47
C MET A 54 18.14 -7.70 -1.52
N VAL A 55 18.79 -7.72 -2.69
CA VAL A 55 18.38 -6.87 -3.82
C VAL A 55 16.95 -7.21 -4.24
N ARG A 56 16.67 -8.50 -4.52
CA ARG A 56 15.34 -8.95 -4.93
C ARG A 56 14.27 -8.64 -3.89
N TRP A 57 14.59 -8.84 -2.62
CA TRP A 57 13.70 -8.52 -1.51
C TRP A 57 13.34 -7.02 -1.49
N ASN A 58 14.35 -6.15 -1.57
CA ASN A 58 14.14 -4.70 -1.59
C ASN A 58 13.29 -4.25 -2.78
N ASP A 59 13.47 -4.88 -3.94
CA ASP A 59 12.69 -4.58 -5.13
C ASP A 59 11.22 -5.02 -4.95
N SER A 60 10.97 -6.24 -4.47
CA SER A 60 9.61 -6.71 -4.17
C SER A 60 8.91 -5.88 -3.09
N ALA A 61 9.65 -5.44 -2.08
CA ALA A 61 9.15 -4.54 -1.04
C ALA A 61 8.71 -3.18 -1.62
N ARG A 62 9.50 -2.60 -2.53
CA ARG A 62 9.17 -1.35 -3.22
C ARG A 62 7.96 -1.50 -4.12
N GLU A 63 7.88 -2.60 -4.86
CA GLU A 63 6.76 -2.92 -5.76
C GLU A 63 5.45 -3.07 -4.97
N LEU A 64 5.47 -3.83 -3.88
CA LEU A 64 4.30 -4.00 -3.01
C LEU A 64 3.79 -2.67 -2.45
N ARG A 65 4.70 -1.81 -1.95
CA ARG A 65 4.35 -0.48 -1.47
C ARG A 65 3.73 0.38 -2.57
N ALA A 66 4.33 0.40 -3.76
CA ALA A 66 3.81 1.17 -4.88
C ALA A 66 2.41 0.70 -5.30
N ALA A 67 2.19 -0.62 -5.32
CA ALA A 67 0.88 -1.19 -5.62
C ALA A 67 -0.18 -0.79 -4.58
N LEU A 68 0.13 -0.88 -3.28
CA LEU A 68 -0.81 -0.51 -2.21
C LEU A 68 -1.14 0.99 -2.24
N THR A 69 -0.15 1.87 -2.45
CA THR A 69 -0.39 3.30 -2.63
C THR A 69 -1.30 3.57 -3.82
N SER A 70 -1.02 2.95 -4.98
CA SER A 70 -1.84 3.09 -6.19
C SER A 70 -3.27 2.61 -5.97
N ILE A 71 -3.48 1.51 -5.25
CA ILE A 71 -4.83 1.02 -4.90
C ILE A 71 -5.57 2.07 -4.05
N ALA A 72 -4.93 2.61 -3.00
CA ALA A 72 -5.54 3.63 -2.15
C ALA A 72 -5.90 4.90 -2.94
N GLU A 73 -5.00 5.37 -3.82
CA GLU A 73 -5.23 6.52 -4.68
C GLU A 73 -6.39 6.30 -5.66
N ASN A 74 -6.46 5.13 -6.29
CA ASN A 74 -7.56 4.77 -7.20
C ASN A 74 -8.91 4.75 -6.46
N ILE A 75 -8.96 4.19 -5.26
CA ILE A 75 -10.19 4.18 -4.45
C ILE A 75 -10.64 5.62 -4.12
N ARG A 76 -9.71 6.49 -3.70
CA ARG A 76 -10.02 7.90 -3.41
C ARG A 76 -10.42 8.66 -4.67
N GLY A 77 -9.78 8.39 -5.81
CA GLY A 77 -10.11 8.97 -7.11
C GLY A 77 -11.55 8.64 -7.52
N ASN A 78 -11.92 7.36 -7.40
CA ASN A 78 -13.29 6.92 -7.66
C ASN A 78 -14.27 7.57 -6.69
N ALA A 79 -13.97 7.63 -5.38
CA ALA A 79 -14.85 8.26 -4.39
C ALA A 79 -15.17 9.73 -4.73
N ARG A 80 -14.16 10.50 -5.15
CA ARG A 80 -14.33 11.89 -5.61
C ARG A 80 -15.21 11.97 -6.87
N SER A 81 -15.02 11.08 -7.83
CA SER A 81 -15.84 11.01 -9.04
C SER A 81 -17.31 10.74 -8.71
N PHE A 82 -17.58 9.79 -7.80
CA PHE A 82 -18.94 9.50 -7.33
C PHE A 82 -19.56 10.69 -6.60
N GLN A 83 -18.80 11.40 -5.76
CA GLN A 83 -19.29 12.60 -5.07
C GLN A 83 -19.65 13.72 -6.07
N GLN A 84 -18.81 13.96 -7.08
CA GLN A 84 -19.09 14.98 -8.09
C GLN A 84 -20.39 14.69 -8.85
N VAL A 85 -20.60 13.42 -9.24
CA VAL A 85 -21.84 12.99 -9.88
C VAL A 85 -23.06 13.19 -8.97
N GLU A 86 -22.92 13.00 -7.65
CA GLU A 86 -23.98 13.31 -6.69
C GLU A 86 -24.31 14.81 -6.70
N ASP A 87 -23.29 15.66 -6.56
CA ASP A 87 -23.45 17.11 -6.46
C ASP A 87 -24.09 17.68 -7.74
N ASP A 88 -23.66 17.20 -8.92
CA ASP A 88 -24.22 17.60 -10.21
C ASP A 88 -25.70 17.18 -10.35
N ASN A 89 -26.04 15.94 -9.95
CA ASN A 89 -27.43 15.48 -9.95
C ASN A 89 -28.30 16.31 -9.00
N VAL A 90 -27.83 16.56 -7.78
CA VAL A 90 -28.56 17.37 -6.79
C VAL A 90 -28.76 18.80 -7.30
N ALA A 91 -27.78 19.38 -7.97
CA ALA A 91 -27.90 20.69 -8.59
C ALA A 91 -28.90 20.72 -9.75
N ALA A 92 -28.98 19.64 -10.55
CA ALA A 92 -29.91 19.53 -11.67
C ALA A 92 -31.39 19.36 -11.25
N PHE A 93 -31.64 18.87 -10.03
CA PHE A 93 -33.00 18.73 -9.47
C PHE A 93 -33.47 19.94 -8.64
N ARG A 94 -32.64 20.98 -8.49
CA ARG A 94 -32.98 22.25 -7.84
C ARG A 94 -33.30 23.33 -8.87
#